data_AF-A0A1W9W8N5-F1
#
_entry.id   AF-A0A1W9W8N5-F1
#
_cell.length_a   1.000
_cell.length_b   1.000
_cell.length_c   1.000
_cell.angle_alpha   90.00
_cell.angle_beta   90.00
_cell.angle_gamma   90.00
#
_symmetry.space_group_name_H-M   'P 1'
#
loop_
_entity.id
_entity.type
_entity.pdbx_description
1 polymer ?
#
loop_
_entity_poly.entity_id
_entity_poly.type
_entity_poly.pdbx_seq_one_letter_code
_entity_poly.pdbx_strand_id
1 'polypeptide(L)'
;MSNCRDRKFENPLFRDIMDMHLTTLTDLLKRLAEARVFPCIRELITEGLHPERLSPEAPKPSRHDITHFLAAWFRYVDIPEEICREWMIPYCTERLSAMSTSALSQIRHNTKSIVKYIYKSQVPFTCGAKNNILKASCAENCPLFEEMTEKHQEKVAEQTKIVERQYEPERLDPKKIEAANVPYVSLKEQYQEQFVKAMAFACDQVDKGVAKKYIVAQLNERGFKTRTGRKWSPSILTSELKKVKETSSDP
;
A
#
# COMPACT_ATOMS: atom_id res chain seq x y z
N MET A 1 -8.53 31.81 20.13
CA MET A 1 -7.08 31.55 20.20
C MET A 1 -6.78 30.82 21.50
N SER A 2 -5.77 29.94 21.47
CA SER A 2 -5.16 29.20 22.59
C SER A 2 -5.57 27.72 22.78
N ASN A 3 -4.80 26.88 22.06
CA ASN A 3 -4.09 25.67 22.53
C ASN A 3 -4.86 24.61 23.33
N CYS A 4 -5.29 23.56 22.63
CA CYS A 4 -5.42 22.23 23.22
C CYS A 4 -4.09 21.49 23.07
N ARG A 5 -3.46 21.30 24.24
CA ARG A 5 -2.11 20.79 24.50
C ARG A 5 -1.89 19.36 24.03
N ASP A 6 -0.65 19.12 23.62
CA ASP A 6 0.09 17.87 23.73
C ASP A 6 -0.40 16.99 24.89
N ARG A 7 -1.05 15.87 24.56
CA ARG A 7 -1.12 14.73 25.48
C ARG A 7 0.01 13.78 25.12
N LYS A 8 1.13 13.93 25.82
CA LYS A 8 2.10 12.84 26.00
C LYS A 8 1.35 11.69 26.68
N PHE A 9 1.06 10.64 25.91
CA PHE A 9 0.52 9.38 26.43
C PHE A 9 1.67 8.58 27.05
N GLU A 10 2.04 8.92 28.28
CA GLU A 10 2.78 7.99 29.16
C GLU A 10 1.76 7.30 30.07
N ASN A 11 1.03 6.34 29.50
CA ASN A 11 0.15 5.47 30.27
C ASN A 11 0.96 4.21 30.68
N PRO A 12 1.14 3.93 31.99
CA PRO A 12 1.91 2.78 32.46
C PRO A 12 1.41 1.44 31.89
N LEU A 13 0.09 1.27 31.75
CA LEU A 13 -0.52 0.09 31.13
C LEU A 13 -0.12 -0.09 29.67
N PHE A 14 0.18 1.00 28.98
CA PHE A 14 0.60 0.98 27.58
C PHE A 14 2.05 0.49 27.46
N ARG A 15 2.90 0.83 28.44
CA ARG A 15 4.28 0.34 28.54
C ARG A 15 4.32 -1.15 28.87
N ASP A 16 3.49 -1.62 29.80
CA ASP A 16 3.44 -3.05 30.18
C ASP A 16 2.98 -3.95 29.02
N ILE A 17 2.00 -3.49 28.22
CA ILE A 17 1.54 -4.20 27.01
C ILE A 17 2.63 -4.19 25.92
N MET A 18 3.38 -3.10 25.79
CA MET A 18 4.49 -2.97 24.83
C MET A 18 5.62 -3.95 25.11
N ASP A 19 6.03 -4.04 26.38
CA ASP A 19 7.06 -4.98 26.81
C ASP A 19 6.60 -6.44 26.62
N MET A 20 5.30 -6.72 26.79
CA MET A 20 4.74 -8.05 26.55
C MET A 20 4.86 -8.47 25.07
N HIS A 21 4.44 -7.63 24.11
CA HIS A 21 4.46 -8.01 22.69
C HIS A 21 5.89 -8.16 22.15
N LEU A 22 6.81 -7.28 22.59
CA LEU A 22 8.22 -7.39 22.22
C LEU A 22 8.88 -8.62 22.87
N THR A 23 8.61 -8.89 24.15
CA THR A 23 9.15 -10.07 24.85
C THR A 23 8.62 -11.35 24.22
N THR A 24 7.32 -11.40 23.91
CA THR A 24 6.69 -12.55 23.23
C THR A 24 7.26 -12.75 21.83
N LEU A 25 7.47 -11.68 21.05
CA LEU A 25 8.10 -11.78 19.73
C LEU A 25 9.56 -12.21 19.83
N THR A 26 10.30 -11.64 20.79
CA THR A 26 11.70 -11.96 21.01
C THR A 26 11.84 -13.41 21.48
N ASP A 27 10.98 -13.90 22.37
CA ASP A 27 10.97 -15.30 22.79
C ASP A 27 10.56 -16.26 21.67
N LEU A 28 9.58 -15.86 20.86
CA LEU A 28 9.18 -16.58 19.64
C LEU A 28 10.36 -16.69 18.66
N LEU A 29 11.16 -15.63 18.51
CA LEU A 29 12.33 -15.60 17.66
C LEU A 29 13.56 -16.27 18.30
N LYS A 30 13.74 -16.20 19.61
CA LYS A 30 14.76 -16.92 20.37
C LYS A 30 14.62 -18.42 20.18
N ARG A 31 13.38 -18.92 20.19
CA ARG A 31 13.04 -20.31 19.87
C ARG A 31 13.34 -20.68 18.41
N LEU A 32 13.49 -19.71 17.52
CA LEU A 32 13.65 -19.87 16.07
C LEU A 32 14.99 -19.31 15.52
N ALA A 33 15.93 -18.94 16.39
CA ALA A 33 17.21 -18.22 16.16
C ALA A 33 17.13 -16.66 16.20
N GLU A 34 17.89 -16.08 17.15
CA GLU A 34 17.80 -14.71 17.71
C GLU A 34 18.09 -13.53 16.75
N ALA A 35 18.62 -13.76 15.55
CA ALA A 35 19.25 -12.70 14.75
C ALA A 35 18.31 -11.94 13.76
N ARG A 36 16.99 -12.16 13.80
CA ARG A 36 16.10 -11.78 12.68
C ARG A 36 15.12 -10.61 12.92
N VAL A 37 15.09 -9.98 14.11
CA VAL A 37 14.21 -8.79 14.32
C VAL A 37 14.81 -7.57 13.65
N PHE A 38 14.15 -7.06 12.60
CA PHE A 38 14.62 -5.84 11.95
C PHE A 38 14.38 -4.61 12.83
N PRO A 39 15.30 -3.62 12.83
CA PRO A 39 15.14 -2.39 13.62
C PRO A 39 13.79 -1.69 13.40
N CYS A 40 13.30 -1.65 12.15
CA CYS A 40 12.00 -1.06 11.81
C CYS A 40 10.81 -1.83 12.41
N ILE A 41 10.92 -3.15 12.54
CA ILE A 41 9.89 -4.00 13.16
C ILE A 41 9.92 -3.82 14.67
N ARG A 42 11.12 -3.75 15.26
CA ARG A 42 11.32 -3.46 16.68
C ARG A 42 10.67 -2.13 17.05
N GLU A 43 11.04 -1.07 16.34
CA GLU A 43 10.50 0.29 16.57
C GLU A 43 8.97 0.31 16.44
N LEU A 44 8.40 -0.33 15.41
CA LEU A 44 6.95 -0.41 15.25
C LEU A 44 6.25 -1.08 16.45
N ILE A 45 6.85 -2.12 17.03
CA ILE A 45 6.24 -2.87 18.12
C ILE A 45 6.35 -2.09 19.43
N THR A 46 7.54 -1.52 19.68
CA THR A 46 7.84 -0.76 20.89
C THR A 46 7.14 0.58 20.84
N GLU A 47 7.50 1.42 19.90
CA GLU A 47 7.13 2.84 19.87
C GLU A 47 5.87 3.10 19.04
N GLY A 48 5.52 2.19 18.13
CA GLY A 48 4.45 2.40 17.17
C GLY A 48 4.94 3.16 15.94
N LEU A 49 4.04 3.87 15.28
CA LEU A 49 4.41 4.74 14.17
C LEU A 49 4.78 6.13 14.69
N HIS A 50 5.84 6.71 14.13
CA HIS A 50 6.22 8.11 14.36
C HIS A 50 5.60 9.00 13.27
N PRO A 51 4.51 9.73 13.56
CA PRO A 51 3.83 10.53 12.55
C PRO A 51 4.72 11.64 11.98
N GLU A 52 5.73 12.08 12.73
CA GLU A 52 6.68 13.13 12.34
C GLU A 52 7.60 12.70 11.20
N ARG A 53 7.84 11.39 11.06
CA ARG A 53 8.65 10.80 9.98
C ARG A 53 7.85 10.53 8.71
N LEU A 54 6.52 10.62 8.80
CA LEU A 54 5.62 10.52 7.66
C LEU A 54 5.52 11.89 7.02
N SER A 55 5.82 11.99 5.71
CA SER A 55 5.61 13.26 4.99
C SER A 55 4.15 13.68 5.12
N PRO A 56 3.85 14.97 5.41
CA PRO A 56 2.48 15.46 5.51
C PRO A 56 1.71 15.32 4.18
N GLU A 57 2.43 15.22 3.05
CA GLU A 57 1.88 15.02 1.71
C GLU A 57 1.70 13.54 1.35
N ALA A 58 2.32 12.63 2.11
CA ALA A 58 2.22 11.20 1.88
C ALA A 58 1.06 10.57 2.67
N PRO A 59 0.31 9.64 2.08
CA PRO A 59 -0.75 8.94 2.79
C PRO A 59 -0.16 8.16 3.97
N LYS A 60 -0.74 8.35 5.16
CA LYS A 60 -0.35 7.60 6.37
C LYS A 60 -0.68 6.11 6.18
N PRO A 61 0.21 5.20 6.63
CA PRO A 61 -0.05 3.77 6.51
C PRO A 61 -1.28 3.40 7.33
N SER A 62 -2.19 2.65 6.71
CA SER A 62 -3.36 2.13 7.40
C SER A 62 -2.99 0.91 8.26
N ARG A 63 -3.86 0.53 9.20
CA ARG A 63 -3.75 -0.76 9.91
C ARG A 63 -3.54 -1.92 8.93
N HIS A 64 -4.24 -1.90 7.79
CA HIS A 64 -4.17 -2.95 6.79
C HIS A 64 -2.76 -3.05 6.19
N ASP A 65 -2.15 -1.91 5.84
CA ASP A 65 -0.80 -1.85 5.29
C ASP A 65 0.24 -2.40 6.28
N ILE A 66 0.11 -2.01 7.55
CA ILE A 66 0.98 -2.50 8.64
C ILE A 66 0.80 -4.00 8.85
N THR A 67 -0.44 -4.49 8.82
CA THR A 67 -0.74 -5.92 8.96
C THR A 67 -0.12 -6.72 7.80
N HIS A 68 -0.24 -6.22 6.57
CA HIS A 68 0.37 -6.86 5.40
C HIS A 68 1.90 -6.89 5.50
N PHE A 69 2.51 -5.78 5.89
CA PHE A 69 3.95 -5.67 6.04
C PHE A 69 4.50 -6.63 7.10
N LEU A 70 3.87 -6.66 8.28
CA LEU A 70 4.25 -7.58 9.35
C LEU A 70 4.08 -9.05 8.93
N ALA A 71 2.92 -9.43 8.38
CA ALA A 71 2.69 -10.82 7.97
C ALA A 71 3.65 -11.29 6.86
N ALA A 72 3.99 -10.40 5.92
CA ALA A 72 5.00 -10.70 4.90
C ALA A 72 6.40 -10.83 5.52
N TRP A 73 6.73 -9.99 6.51
CA TRP A 73 7.99 -10.11 7.27
C TRP A 73 8.06 -11.42 8.06
N PHE A 74 7.00 -11.79 8.78
CA PHE A 74 6.91 -13.08 9.48
C PHE A 74 7.20 -14.25 8.55
N ARG A 75 6.60 -14.24 7.36
CA ARG A 75 6.86 -15.26 6.33
C ARG A 75 8.30 -15.22 5.84
N TYR A 76 8.88 -14.03 5.66
CA TYR A 76 10.26 -13.85 5.21
C TYR A 76 11.29 -14.43 6.19
N VAL A 77 11.04 -14.31 7.48
CA VAL A 77 11.92 -14.88 8.51
C VAL A 77 11.60 -16.35 8.84
N ASP A 78 10.80 -17.01 8.00
CA ASP A 78 10.40 -18.43 8.08
C ASP A 78 9.53 -18.79 9.30
N ILE A 79 8.78 -17.83 9.84
CA ILE A 79 7.81 -18.16 10.91
C ILE A 79 6.60 -18.86 10.27
N PRO A 80 6.10 -19.98 10.85
CA PRO A 80 4.91 -20.67 10.34
C PRO A 80 3.62 -19.83 10.41
N GLU A 81 2.68 -20.10 9.50
CA GLU A 81 1.39 -19.39 9.40
C GLU A 81 0.63 -19.37 10.73
N GLU A 82 0.58 -20.51 11.42
CA GLU A 82 -0.15 -20.65 12.68
C GLU A 82 0.42 -19.74 13.76
N ILE A 83 1.74 -19.75 13.93
CA ILE A 83 2.46 -18.95 14.92
C ILE A 83 2.32 -17.46 14.59
N CYS A 84 2.46 -17.09 13.32
CA CYS A 84 2.23 -15.72 12.85
C CYS A 84 0.82 -15.24 13.19
N ARG A 85 -0.19 -16.09 12.96
CA ARG A 85 -1.60 -15.77 13.26
C ARG A 85 -1.85 -15.61 14.75
N GLU A 86 -1.33 -16.52 15.57
CA GLU A 86 -1.46 -16.48 17.03
C GLU A 86 -0.86 -15.20 17.62
N TRP A 87 0.29 -14.77 17.11
CA TRP A 87 0.93 -13.53 17.57
C TRP A 87 0.25 -12.26 17.03
N MET A 88 -0.08 -12.25 15.74
CA MET A 88 -0.61 -11.04 15.08
C MET A 88 -2.02 -10.68 15.50
N ILE A 89 -2.86 -11.66 15.88
CA ILE A 89 -4.24 -11.40 16.28
C ILE A 89 -4.30 -10.49 17.52
N PRO A 90 -3.71 -10.85 18.69
CA PRO A 90 -3.68 -9.99 19.87
C PRO A 90 -3.06 -8.64 19.57
N TYR A 91 -1.90 -8.61 18.90
CA TYR A 91 -1.22 -7.37 18.53
C TYR A 91 -2.11 -6.43 17.70
N CYS A 92 -2.79 -6.95 16.67
CA CYS A 92 -3.69 -6.14 15.84
C CYS A 92 -4.90 -5.63 16.62
N THR A 93 -5.47 -6.43 17.53
CA THR A 93 -6.65 -6.04 18.31
C THR A 93 -6.33 -5.09 19.46
N GLU A 94 -5.14 -5.17 20.04
CA GLU A 94 -4.75 -4.38 21.21
C GLU A 94 -3.98 -3.13 20.83
N ARG A 95 -3.10 -3.20 19.83
CA ARG A 95 -2.18 -2.10 19.46
C ARG A 95 -2.66 -1.34 18.24
N LEU A 96 -2.96 -2.07 17.15
CA LEU A 96 -3.33 -1.42 15.89
C LEU A 96 -4.83 -1.07 15.78
N SER A 97 -5.65 -1.47 16.74
CA SER A 97 -7.08 -1.15 16.76
C SER A 97 -7.33 0.34 16.91
N ALA A 98 -6.47 1.06 17.63
CA ALA A 98 -6.53 2.52 17.76
C ALA A 98 -6.42 3.26 16.42
N MET A 99 -5.85 2.61 15.39
CA MET A 99 -5.72 3.15 14.03
C MET A 99 -6.91 2.80 13.12
N SER A 100 -7.94 2.16 13.65
CA SER A 100 -9.02 1.55 12.86
C SER A 100 -10.38 1.86 13.47
N THR A 101 -11.35 2.18 12.60
CA THR A 101 -12.76 2.34 13.00
C THR A 101 -13.52 1.02 13.07
N SER A 102 -12.91 -0.08 12.60
CA SER A 102 -13.53 -1.41 12.61
C SER A 102 -13.60 -2.02 14.00
N ALA A 103 -14.67 -2.78 14.28
CA ALA A 103 -14.81 -3.54 15.52
C ALA A 103 -13.71 -4.61 15.69
N LEU A 104 -13.40 -4.97 16.93
CA LEU A 104 -12.34 -5.94 17.26
C LEU A 104 -12.54 -7.32 16.60
N SER A 105 -13.79 -7.78 16.48
CA SER A 105 -14.13 -9.04 15.79
C SER A 105 -13.76 -8.98 14.30
N GLN A 106 -14.02 -7.84 13.66
CA GLN A 106 -13.69 -7.61 12.26
C GLN A 106 -12.18 -7.46 12.05
N ILE A 107 -11.48 -6.80 12.97
CA ILE A 107 -10.01 -6.76 12.96
C ILE A 107 -9.44 -8.18 13.04
N ARG A 108 -9.92 -8.99 13.99
CA ARG A 108 -9.50 -10.39 14.15
C ARG A 108 -9.72 -11.21 12.87
N HIS A 109 -10.91 -11.12 12.28
CA HIS A 109 -11.25 -11.84 11.05
C HIS A 109 -10.40 -11.37 9.86
N ASN A 110 -10.19 -10.06 9.74
CA ASN A 110 -9.38 -9.49 8.67
C ASN A 110 -7.91 -9.89 8.80
N THR A 111 -7.32 -9.84 10.00
CA THR A 111 -5.95 -10.29 10.26
C THR A 111 -5.77 -11.77 9.88
N LYS A 112 -6.70 -12.66 10.26
CA LYS A 112 -6.67 -14.06 9.83
C LYS A 112 -6.64 -14.21 8.31
N SER A 113 -7.47 -13.43 7.61
CA SER A 113 -7.56 -13.48 6.15
C SER A 113 -6.29 -12.98 5.47
N ILE A 114 -5.68 -11.91 5.99
CA ILE A 114 -4.42 -11.35 5.48
C ILE A 114 -3.27 -12.35 5.64
N VAL A 115 -3.11 -12.92 6.84
CA VAL A 115 -2.07 -13.91 7.12
C VAL A 115 -2.24 -15.10 6.17
N LYS A 116 -3.44 -15.68 6.09
CA LYS A 116 -3.73 -16.79 5.17
C LYS A 116 -3.40 -16.45 3.71
N TYR A 117 -3.78 -15.25 3.26
CA TYR A 117 -3.49 -14.80 1.89
C TYR A 117 -1.99 -14.70 1.61
N ILE A 118 -1.23 -14.11 2.52
CA ILE A 118 0.22 -13.90 2.38
C ILE A 118 0.97 -15.23 2.31
N TYR A 119 0.62 -16.17 3.18
CA TYR A 119 1.26 -17.49 3.21
C TYR A 119 0.87 -18.33 2.00
N LYS A 120 -0.43 -18.43 1.70
CA LYS A 120 -0.92 -19.23 0.57
C LYS A 120 -0.40 -18.71 -0.78
N SER A 121 -0.33 -17.40 -0.94
CA SER A 121 0.10 -16.76 -2.19
C SER A 121 1.60 -16.47 -2.23
N GLN A 122 2.33 -16.85 -1.18
CA GLN A 122 3.77 -16.64 -1.03
C GLN A 122 4.20 -15.19 -1.31
N VAL A 123 3.43 -14.22 -0.81
CA VAL A 123 3.67 -12.81 -1.09
C VAL A 123 5.10 -12.44 -0.66
N PRO A 124 5.93 -11.84 -1.53
CA PRO A 124 7.29 -11.49 -1.19
C PRO A 124 7.31 -10.35 -0.18
N PHE A 125 8.23 -10.42 0.78
CA PHE A 125 8.49 -9.30 1.68
C PHE A 125 9.26 -8.22 0.95
N THR A 126 8.76 -6.98 1.02
CA THR A 126 9.43 -5.81 0.45
C THR A 126 9.80 -4.87 1.59
N CYS A 127 11.10 -4.88 1.96
CA CYS A 127 11.61 -4.06 3.06
C CYS A 127 11.38 -2.57 2.81
N GLY A 128 11.76 -2.06 1.64
CA GLY A 128 11.72 -0.63 1.31
C GLY A 128 12.81 0.23 1.97
N ALA A 129 13.66 -0.34 2.83
CA ALA A 129 14.76 0.34 3.54
C ALA A 129 14.31 1.67 4.19
N LYS A 130 15.03 2.78 3.95
CA LYS A 130 14.68 4.13 4.42
C LYS A 130 13.31 4.61 3.92
N ASN A 131 12.80 3.98 2.86
CA ASN A 131 11.50 4.28 2.26
C ASN A 131 10.41 3.26 2.59
N ASN A 132 10.62 2.39 3.58
CA ASN A 132 9.59 1.45 4.03
C ASN A 132 8.29 2.16 4.44
N ILE A 133 7.18 1.42 4.45
CA ILE A 133 5.84 1.98 4.72
C ILE A 133 5.70 2.56 6.14
N LEU A 134 6.57 2.15 7.06
CA LEU A 134 6.57 2.60 8.45
C LEU A 134 7.37 3.89 8.61
N LYS A 135 8.24 4.23 7.63
CA LYS A 135 9.32 5.22 7.75
C LYS A 135 10.12 5.06 9.06
N ALA A 136 10.20 3.83 9.54
CA ALA A 136 10.87 3.47 10.78
C ALA A 136 12.38 3.37 10.59
N SER A 137 13.14 3.39 11.69
CA SER A 137 14.61 3.36 11.66
C SER A 137 15.12 2.20 10.79
N CYS A 138 15.91 2.55 9.78
CA CYS A 138 16.66 1.62 8.96
C CYS A 138 18.13 1.85 9.30
N ALA A 139 18.77 0.84 9.91
CA ALA A 139 20.12 0.94 10.42
C ALA A 139 21.02 -0.12 9.77
N GLU A 140 22.33 0.13 9.83
CA GLU A 140 23.38 -0.73 9.24
C GLU A 140 23.43 -2.12 9.90
N ASN A 141 22.94 -2.23 11.13
CA ASN A 141 22.79 -3.50 11.85
C ASN A 141 21.54 -4.31 11.42
N CYS A 142 20.82 -3.88 10.39
CA CYS A 142 19.70 -4.65 9.86
C CYS A 142 20.24 -5.89 9.13
N PRO A 143 19.72 -7.11 9.39
CA PRO A 143 20.11 -8.31 8.66
C PRO A 143 19.88 -8.23 7.13
N LEU A 144 19.05 -7.29 6.68
CA LEU A 144 18.83 -6.99 5.26
C LEU A 144 19.72 -5.88 4.72
N PHE A 145 20.58 -5.25 5.52
CA PHE A 145 21.32 -4.06 5.08
C PHE A 145 22.24 -4.37 3.90
N GLU A 146 22.98 -5.49 3.94
CA GLU A 146 23.87 -5.95 2.85
C GLU A 146 23.09 -6.29 1.57
N GLU A 147 22.04 -7.10 1.67
CA GLU A 147 21.15 -7.41 0.53
C GLU A 147 20.48 -6.16 -0.07
N MET A 148 20.19 -5.16 0.77
CA MET A 148 19.56 -3.91 0.34
C MET A 148 20.57 -2.96 -0.31
N THR A 149 21.83 -2.92 0.11
CA THR A 149 22.88 -2.17 -0.58
C THR A 149 23.14 -2.71 -1.98
N GLU A 150 23.22 -4.03 -2.14
CA GLU A 150 23.44 -4.66 -3.45
C GLU A 150 22.23 -4.46 -4.38
N LYS A 151 21.02 -4.79 -3.93
CA LYS A 151 19.79 -4.59 -4.74
C LYS A 151 19.48 -3.12 -5.00
N HIS A 152 19.90 -2.19 -4.12
CA HIS A 152 19.77 -0.76 -4.36
C HIS A 152 20.80 -0.28 -5.38
N GLN A 153 22.05 -0.72 -5.27
CA GLN A 153 23.10 -0.42 -6.25
C GLN A 153 22.75 -0.99 -7.63
N GLU A 154 22.18 -2.19 -7.71
CA GLU A 154 21.68 -2.79 -8.95
C GLU A 154 20.54 -1.96 -9.56
N LYS A 155 19.56 -1.52 -8.76
CA LYS A 155 18.45 -0.67 -9.24
C LYS A 155 18.92 0.71 -9.70
N VAL A 156 19.88 1.30 -8.99
CA VAL A 156 20.49 2.58 -9.37
C VAL A 156 21.32 2.39 -10.63
N ALA A 157 22.13 1.32 -10.74
CA ALA A 157 22.91 1.01 -11.93
C ALA A 157 22.04 0.72 -13.15
N GLU A 158 20.92 0.02 -12.98
CA GLU A 158 19.95 -0.23 -14.05
C GLU A 158 19.32 1.09 -14.53
N GLN A 159 18.95 1.98 -13.60
CA GLN A 159 18.44 3.32 -13.94
C GLN A 159 19.50 4.19 -14.62
N THR A 160 20.76 4.15 -14.15
CA THR A 160 21.87 4.86 -14.79
C THR A 160 22.14 4.33 -16.19
N LYS A 161 22.11 3.01 -16.41
CA LYS A 161 22.24 2.41 -17.76
C LYS A 161 21.10 2.79 -18.70
N ILE A 162 19.88 2.96 -18.19
CA ILE A 162 18.73 3.45 -18.97
C ILE A 162 18.94 4.91 -19.37
N VAL A 163 19.43 5.75 -18.45
CA VAL A 163 19.73 7.17 -18.73
C VAL A 163 20.93 7.33 -19.68
N GLU A 164 21.98 6.53 -19.52
CA GLU A 164 23.16 6.53 -20.39
C GLU A 164 22.83 6.06 -21.81
N ARG A 165 21.96 5.05 -21.97
CA ARG A 165 21.44 4.65 -23.29
C ARG A 165 20.59 5.72 -23.98
N GLN A 166 20.01 6.65 -23.23
CA GLN A 166 19.25 7.78 -23.77
C GLN A 166 20.15 8.96 -24.18
N TYR A 167 21.44 8.93 -23.85
CA TYR A 167 22.40 10.02 -24.06
C TYR A 167 23.54 9.64 -25.01
N GLU A 168 23.33 8.69 -25.92
CA GLU A 168 24.21 8.52 -27.07
C GLU A 168 23.76 9.51 -28.16
N PRO A 169 24.56 10.53 -28.53
CA PRO A 169 24.13 11.57 -29.45
C PRO A 169 24.10 11.02 -30.88
N GLU A 170 22.97 10.41 -31.25
CA GLU A 170 22.73 9.94 -32.60
C GLU A 170 22.65 11.15 -33.54
N ARG A 171 23.47 11.15 -34.61
CA ARG A 171 23.52 12.24 -35.60
C ARG A 171 22.12 12.49 -36.16
N LEU A 172 21.59 13.69 -35.89
CA LEU A 172 20.22 14.07 -36.25
C LEU A 172 20.05 14.13 -37.77
N ASP A 173 19.30 13.17 -38.31
CA ASP A 173 18.77 13.20 -39.66
C ASP A 173 17.60 14.22 -39.70
N PRO A 174 17.65 15.29 -40.53
CA PRO A 174 16.68 16.40 -40.48
C PRO A 174 15.22 15.97 -40.69
N LYS A 175 14.98 14.79 -41.27
CA LYS A 175 13.63 14.24 -41.50
C LYS A 175 12.99 13.57 -40.29
N LYS A 176 13.72 13.34 -39.19
CA LYS A 176 13.19 12.70 -37.97
C LYS A 176 12.65 13.69 -36.93
N ILE A 177 12.90 14.99 -37.09
CA ILE A 177 12.50 16.02 -36.13
C ILE A 177 10.97 16.21 -36.10
N GLU A 178 10.27 15.92 -37.20
CA GLU A 178 8.79 16.02 -37.25
C GLU A 178 8.06 14.83 -36.60
N ALA A 179 8.74 13.69 -36.39
CA ALA A 179 8.15 12.50 -35.75
C ALA A 179 8.43 12.40 -34.24
N ALA A 180 9.29 13.28 -33.69
CA ALA A 180 9.76 13.22 -32.30
C ALA A 180 8.88 13.97 -31.28
N ASN A 181 7.73 14.52 -31.71
CA ASN A 181 6.74 15.17 -30.84
C ASN A 181 5.48 14.30 -30.64
N VAL A 182 5.66 13.03 -30.26
CA VAL A 182 4.55 12.27 -29.68
C VAL A 182 4.83 12.14 -28.18
N PRO A 183 4.06 12.81 -27.31
CA PRO A 183 4.20 12.66 -25.87
C PRO A 183 4.09 11.19 -25.48
N TYR A 184 4.94 10.74 -24.56
CA TYR A 184 4.76 9.48 -23.86
C TYR A 184 3.46 9.56 -23.05
N VAL A 185 2.35 9.18 -23.68
CA VAL A 185 1.03 9.13 -23.06
C VAL A 185 1.03 7.95 -22.10
N SER A 186 0.97 8.22 -20.80
CA SER A 186 0.89 7.16 -19.81
C SER A 186 -0.36 6.31 -20.11
N LEU A 187 -0.31 5.00 -19.85
CA LEU A 187 -1.48 4.10 -20.00
C LEU A 187 -2.74 4.63 -19.27
N LYS A 188 -2.55 5.53 -18.30
CA LYS A 188 -3.58 6.24 -17.54
C LYS A 188 -4.34 7.27 -18.40
N GLU A 189 -3.66 7.94 -19.33
CA GLU A 189 -4.26 8.88 -20.29
C GLU A 189 -4.93 8.15 -21.46
N GLN A 190 -4.41 6.99 -21.88
CA GLN A 190 -4.96 6.20 -22.99
C GLN A 190 -6.40 5.72 -22.73
N TYR A 191 -6.75 5.44 -21.46
CA TYR A 191 -8.11 5.06 -21.06
C TYR A 191 -8.92 6.20 -20.42
N GLN A 192 -8.31 7.37 -20.18
CA GLN A 192 -9.00 8.50 -19.54
C GLN A 192 -10.11 9.03 -20.43
N GLU A 193 -9.85 9.23 -21.72
CA GLU A 193 -10.87 9.71 -22.66
C GLU A 193 -12.01 8.70 -22.85
N GLN A 194 -11.67 7.41 -22.92
CA GLN A 194 -12.67 6.34 -23.01
C GLN A 194 -13.52 6.27 -21.73
N PHE A 195 -12.90 6.45 -20.58
CA PHE A 195 -13.58 6.47 -19.28
C PHE A 195 -14.49 7.70 -19.15
N VAL A 196 -14.05 8.89 -19.56
CA VAL A 196 -14.86 10.10 -19.56
C VAL A 196 -16.06 9.95 -20.49
N LYS A 197 -15.88 9.43 -21.71
CA LYS A 197 -16.98 9.13 -22.64
C LYS A 197 -17.95 8.08 -22.08
N ALA A 198 -17.42 7.04 -21.44
CA ALA A 198 -18.22 6.01 -20.76
C ALA A 198 -19.06 6.59 -19.62
N MET A 199 -18.50 7.49 -18.82
CA MET A 199 -19.20 8.14 -17.70
C MET A 199 -20.25 9.13 -18.18
N ALA A 200 -19.97 9.93 -19.23
CA ALA A 200 -20.96 10.81 -19.82
C ALA A 200 -22.17 10.02 -20.37
N PHE A 201 -21.92 8.91 -21.08
CA PHE A 201 -22.97 8.01 -21.53
C PHE A 201 -23.74 7.37 -20.37
N ALA A 202 -23.03 6.90 -19.34
CA ALA A 202 -23.67 6.31 -18.16
C ALA A 202 -24.57 7.29 -17.41
N CYS A 203 -24.13 8.55 -17.25
CA CYS A 203 -24.95 9.59 -16.64
C CYS A 203 -26.20 9.89 -17.47
N ASP A 204 -26.07 10.10 -18.79
CA ASP A 204 -27.21 10.33 -19.69
C ASP A 204 -28.24 9.19 -19.65
N GLN A 205 -27.79 7.94 -19.60
CA GLN A 205 -28.68 6.78 -19.52
C GLN A 205 -29.36 6.65 -18.14
N VAL A 206 -28.67 7.03 -17.06
CA VAL A 206 -29.26 7.09 -15.72
C VAL A 206 -30.32 8.18 -15.63
N ASP A 207 -30.07 9.36 -16.23
CA ASP A 207 -31.02 10.46 -16.25
C ASP A 207 -32.27 10.13 -17.08
N LYS A 208 -32.13 9.26 -18.09
CA LYS A 208 -33.24 8.66 -18.85
C LYS A 208 -33.94 7.49 -18.15
N GLY A 209 -33.57 7.16 -16.91
CA GLY A 209 -34.20 6.12 -16.11
C GLY A 209 -33.86 4.68 -16.51
N VAL A 210 -32.78 4.46 -17.28
CA VAL A 210 -32.40 3.13 -17.78
C VAL A 210 -31.84 2.27 -16.64
N ALA A 211 -32.24 0.99 -16.62
CA ALA A 211 -31.78 0.05 -15.60
C ALA A 211 -30.25 -0.14 -15.65
N LYS A 212 -29.58 0.00 -14.50
CA LYS A 212 -28.11 -0.08 -14.38
C LYS A 212 -27.49 -1.35 -14.96
N LYS A 213 -28.19 -2.49 -14.92
CA LYS A 213 -27.74 -3.75 -15.53
C LYS A 213 -27.60 -3.63 -17.06
N TYR A 214 -28.51 -2.90 -17.69
CA TYR A 214 -28.50 -2.64 -19.13
C TYR A 214 -27.40 -1.65 -19.52
N ILE A 215 -27.15 -0.64 -18.69
CA ILE A 215 -26.03 0.32 -18.87
C ILE A 215 -24.69 -0.42 -18.84
N VAL A 216 -24.49 -1.35 -17.89
CA VAL A 216 -23.26 -2.17 -17.81
C VAL A 216 -23.07 -3.05 -19.04
N ALA A 217 -24.14 -3.64 -19.56
CA ALA A 217 -24.08 -4.44 -20.79
C ALA A 217 -23.64 -3.57 -21.99
N GLN A 218 -24.28 -2.41 -22.18
CA GLN A 218 -23.94 -1.46 -23.24
C GLN A 218 -22.51 -0.92 -23.13
N LEU A 219 -22.02 -0.65 -21.92
CA LEU A 219 -20.65 -0.21 -21.70
C LEU A 219 -19.63 -1.28 -22.09
N ASN A 220 -19.89 -2.54 -21.76
CA ASN A 220 -19.00 -3.65 -22.10
C ASN A 220 -19.07 -4.03 -23.60
N GLU A 221 -20.26 -3.98 -24.21
CA GLU A 221 -20.46 -4.24 -25.64
C GLU A 221 -19.76 -3.21 -26.53
N ARG A 222 -19.80 -1.93 -26.13
CA ARG A 222 -19.09 -0.83 -26.82
C ARG A 222 -17.60 -0.79 -26.53
N GLY A 223 -17.07 -1.77 -25.79
CA GLY A 223 -15.65 -1.92 -25.50
C GLY A 223 -15.09 -0.94 -24.46
N PHE A 224 -15.94 -0.15 -23.79
CA PHE A 224 -15.48 0.81 -22.78
C PHE A 224 -14.81 0.09 -21.61
N LYS A 225 -13.69 0.66 -21.14
CA LYS A 225 -12.94 0.16 -19.99
C LYS A 225 -13.10 1.09 -18.79
N THR A 226 -12.94 0.52 -17.60
CA THR A 226 -12.88 1.32 -16.36
C THR A 226 -11.55 2.08 -16.29
N ARG A 227 -11.41 3.01 -15.32
CA ARG A 227 -10.16 3.76 -15.05
C ARG A 227 -8.91 2.89 -14.87
N THR A 228 -9.10 1.59 -14.59
CA THR A 228 -8.04 0.60 -14.40
C THR A 228 -7.98 -0.46 -15.51
N GLY A 229 -8.70 -0.26 -16.62
CA GLY A 229 -8.72 -1.18 -17.77
C GLY A 229 -9.64 -2.40 -17.61
N ARG A 230 -10.41 -2.51 -16.52
CA ARG A 230 -11.28 -3.67 -16.24
C ARG A 230 -12.63 -3.57 -16.97
N LYS A 231 -13.35 -4.70 -17.06
CA LYS A 231 -14.76 -4.73 -17.51
C LYS A 231 -15.67 -4.06 -16.48
N TRP A 232 -16.76 -3.48 -16.95
CA TRP A 232 -17.77 -2.86 -16.09
C TRP A 232 -18.58 -3.91 -15.36
N SER A 233 -18.82 -3.69 -14.07
CA SER A 233 -19.79 -4.42 -13.25
C SER A 233 -20.80 -3.44 -12.64
N PRO A 234 -21.97 -3.92 -12.20
CA PRO A 234 -22.96 -3.06 -11.53
C PRO A 234 -22.42 -2.35 -10.29
N SER A 235 -21.51 -2.98 -9.55
CA SER A 235 -20.87 -2.41 -8.37
C SER A 235 -19.87 -1.31 -8.74
N ILE A 236 -19.07 -1.52 -9.79
CA ILE A 236 -18.13 -0.51 -10.29
C ILE A 236 -18.88 0.70 -10.82
N LEU A 237 -19.92 0.50 -11.64
CA LEU A 237 -20.75 1.57 -12.16
C LEU A 237 -21.38 2.41 -11.04
N THR A 238 -21.90 1.76 -10.00
CA THR A 238 -22.52 2.46 -8.86
C THR A 238 -21.50 3.26 -8.06
N SER A 239 -20.30 2.73 -7.84
CA SER A 239 -19.23 3.44 -7.14
C SER A 239 -18.74 4.65 -7.92
N GLU A 240 -18.57 4.54 -9.24
CA GLU A 240 -18.09 5.64 -10.07
C GLU A 240 -19.16 6.73 -10.27
N LEU A 241 -20.44 6.36 -10.44
CA LEU A 241 -21.54 7.34 -10.47
C LEU A 241 -21.68 8.12 -9.16
N LYS A 242 -21.44 7.46 -8.02
CA LYS A 242 -21.46 8.11 -6.70
C LYS A 242 -20.34 9.16 -6.59
N LYS A 243 -19.13 8.82 -7.02
CA LYS A 243 -17.98 9.74 -7.04
C LYS A 243 -18.20 10.94 -7.95
N VAL A 244 -18.78 10.74 -9.13
CA VAL A 244 -19.08 11.85 -10.06
C VAL A 244 -20.12 12.81 -9.47
N LYS A 245 -21.15 12.28 -8.80
CA LYS A 245 -22.15 13.11 -8.10
C LYS A 245 -21.52 13.90 -6.95
N GLU A 246 -20.64 13.29 -6.17
CA GLU A 246 -19.91 13.95 -5.09
C GLU A 246 -19.00 15.08 -5.62
N THR A 247 -18.31 14.88 -6.74
CA THR A 247 -17.48 15.93 -7.36
C THR A 247 -18.26 17.05 -8.07
N SER A 248 -19.56 16.85 -8.33
CA SER A 248 -20.45 17.87 -8.92
C SER A 248 -21.26 18.65 -7.88
N SER A 249 -21.01 18.40 -6.58
CA SER A 249 -21.73 19.03 -5.47
C SER A 249 -20.82 19.83 -4.51
N ASP A 250 -19.55 20.03 -4.88
CA ASP A 250 -18.70 21.03 -4.23
C ASP A 250 -18.83 22.37 -4.99
N PRO A 251 -19.34 23.45 -4.36
CA PRO A 251 -19.43 24.79 -4.94
C PRO A 251 -18.08 25.51 -5.02
#